data_AF-A0A7K8N2F4-F1
#
_entry.id   AF-A0A7K8N2F4-F1
#
_cell.length_a   1.000
_cell.length_b   1.000
_cell.length_c   1.000
_cell.angle_alpha   90.00
_cell.angle_beta   90.00
_cell.angle_gamma   90.00
#
_symmetry.space_group_name_H-M   'P 1'
#
loop_
_entity.id
_entity.type
_entity.pdbx_description
1 polymer ?
#
loop_
_entity_poly.entity_id
_entity_poly.type
_entity_poly.pdbx_seq_one_letter_code
_entity_poly.pdbx_strand_id
1 'polypeptide(L)'
;LLSYVSPLGFWGLVNNAGISTFGETGWLSMEKYEKFADVNLLGSIRTTLAFLPLLRKYKGRIVFMSSIIAYFTLGNGIYSMTKAAIEKFCDALRLEMKKFGVLVCIIQPGNYARSTKIQPPVSAEEIWNELSEEEKEVYNKEYVQERANFFNNILSEGSTNGNEVVDAMVHALTSPAPKARYMVAKLKEKLLVFVCALFPTVVMDSVLSYALSN
;
A
#
# COMPACT_ATOMS: atom_id res chain seq x y z
N LEU A 1 -7.72 -15.64 23.44
CA LEU A 1 -7.87 -14.20 23.09
C LEU A 1 -8.72 -13.45 24.12
N LEU A 2 -9.97 -13.85 24.40
CA LEU A 2 -10.83 -13.17 25.39
C LEU A 2 -10.25 -13.09 26.81
N SER A 3 -9.45 -14.08 27.23
CA SER A 3 -8.78 -14.12 28.54
C SER A 3 -7.63 -13.11 28.72
N TYR A 4 -7.20 -12.44 27.64
CA TYR A 4 -6.09 -11.48 27.65
C TYR A 4 -6.53 -10.03 27.41
N VAL A 5 -7.84 -9.78 27.30
CA VAL A 5 -8.36 -8.43 27.05
C VAL A 5 -8.50 -7.71 28.39
N SER A 6 -7.92 -6.51 28.48
CA SER A 6 -8.03 -5.68 29.68
C SER A 6 -9.51 -5.41 30.05
N PRO A 7 -9.82 -5.02 31.29
CA PRO A 7 -11.16 -4.62 31.69
C PRO A 7 -11.74 -3.49 30.82
N LEU A 8 -10.87 -2.68 30.19
CA LEU A 8 -11.21 -1.57 29.30
C LEU A 8 -11.67 -2.04 27.90
N GLY A 9 -11.58 -3.34 27.59
CA GLY A 9 -12.03 -3.92 26.32
C GLY A 9 -10.99 -3.89 25.19
N PHE A 10 -11.40 -4.33 23.99
CA PHE A 10 -10.58 -4.31 22.78
C PHE A 10 -10.97 -3.12 21.90
N TRP A 11 -10.18 -2.04 21.97
CA TRP A 11 -10.54 -0.73 21.39
C TRP A 11 -10.29 -0.64 19.88
N GLY A 12 -9.22 -1.24 19.38
CA GLY A 12 -8.95 -1.19 17.94
C GLY A 12 -7.84 -2.13 17.47
N LEU A 13 -7.80 -2.30 16.15
CA LEU A 13 -6.84 -3.10 15.41
C LEU A 13 -6.21 -2.23 14.32
N VAL A 14 -4.88 -2.26 14.22
CA VAL A 14 -4.13 -1.62 13.13
C VAL A 14 -3.45 -2.70 12.29
N ASN A 15 -3.97 -2.91 11.07
CA ASN A 15 -3.33 -3.74 10.06
C ASN A 15 -2.28 -2.90 9.32
N ASN A 16 -1.05 -2.87 9.86
CA ASN A 16 0.06 -2.08 9.33
C ASN A 16 1.07 -2.90 8.50
N ALA A 17 1.23 -4.19 8.81
CA ALA A 17 2.27 -5.01 8.20
C ALA A 17 2.18 -5.00 6.67
N GLY A 18 3.33 -4.86 6.01
CA GLY A 18 3.41 -4.88 4.56
C GLY A 18 4.85 -4.92 4.06
N ILE A 19 5.01 -5.44 2.85
CA ILE A 19 6.27 -5.51 2.10
C ILE A 19 6.11 -4.82 0.74
N SER A 20 7.21 -4.25 0.25
CA SER A 20 7.33 -3.65 -1.07
C SER A 20 8.50 -4.29 -1.80
N THR A 21 8.46 -4.29 -3.14
CA THR A 21 9.61 -4.59 -4.00
C THR A 21 9.61 -3.62 -5.18
N PHE A 22 10.53 -3.80 -6.11
CA PHE A 22 10.50 -3.18 -7.43
C PHE A 22 10.77 -4.24 -8.48
N GLY A 23 10.10 -4.09 -9.61
CA GLY A 23 10.29 -4.95 -10.76
C GLY A 23 9.10 -4.80 -11.70
N GLU A 24 9.40 -4.84 -12.99
CA GLU A 24 8.35 -4.90 -13.98
C GLU A 24 7.62 -6.24 -13.90
N THR A 25 6.40 -6.28 -14.44
CA THR A 25 5.51 -7.44 -14.30
C THR A 25 6.18 -8.75 -14.71
N GLY A 26 6.98 -8.74 -15.78
CA GLY A 26 7.72 -9.90 -16.27
C GLY A 26 8.87 -10.33 -15.35
N TRP A 27 9.56 -9.38 -14.71
CA TRP A 27 10.78 -9.62 -13.93
C TRP A 27 10.56 -10.37 -12.61
N LEU A 28 9.30 -10.58 -12.21
CA LEU A 28 8.94 -11.07 -10.89
C LEU A 28 8.29 -12.45 -10.99
N SER A 29 8.81 -13.39 -10.23
CA SER A 29 8.28 -14.75 -10.17
C SER A 29 6.90 -14.80 -9.51
N MET A 30 6.10 -15.82 -9.85
CA MET A 30 4.82 -16.09 -9.19
C MET A 30 4.95 -16.28 -7.68
N GLU A 31 6.06 -16.84 -7.21
CA GLU A 31 6.34 -16.94 -5.76
C GLU A 31 6.40 -15.55 -5.10
N LYS A 32 6.99 -14.54 -5.75
CA LYS A 32 6.96 -13.15 -5.26
C LYS A 32 5.52 -12.62 -5.23
N TYR A 33 4.70 -12.86 -6.26
CA TYR A 33 3.28 -12.47 -6.26
C TYR A 33 2.52 -13.08 -5.07
N GLU A 34 2.68 -14.39 -4.85
CA GLU A 34 2.03 -15.12 -3.76
C GLU A 34 2.46 -14.59 -2.40
N LYS A 35 3.76 -14.40 -2.19
CA LYS A 35 4.30 -13.84 -0.93
C LYS A 35 3.75 -12.45 -0.64
N PHE A 36 3.67 -11.60 -1.65
CA PHE A 36 3.14 -10.23 -1.50
C PHE A 36 1.65 -10.23 -1.20
N ALA A 37 0.87 -11.03 -1.91
CA ALA A 37 -0.55 -11.21 -1.62
C ALA A 37 -0.74 -11.78 -0.19
N ASP A 38 0.09 -12.75 0.21
CA ASP A 38 0.00 -13.37 1.52
C ASP A 38 0.24 -12.36 2.65
N VAL A 39 1.27 -11.52 2.55
CA VAL A 39 1.59 -10.53 3.59
C VAL A 39 0.66 -9.33 3.54
N ASN A 40 0.58 -8.64 2.40
CA ASN A 40 -0.07 -7.33 2.31
C ASN A 40 -1.59 -7.42 2.37
N LEU A 41 -2.17 -8.51 1.83
CA LEU A 41 -3.60 -8.70 1.73
C LEU A 41 -4.10 -9.77 2.71
N LEU A 42 -3.70 -11.02 2.51
CA LEU A 42 -4.26 -12.14 3.28
C LEU A 42 -3.89 -12.07 4.76
N GLY A 43 -2.69 -11.58 5.10
CA GLY A 43 -2.26 -11.37 6.48
C GLY A 43 -3.16 -10.37 7.23
N SER A 44 -3.49 -9.25 6.57
CA SER A 44 -4.45 -8.26 7.09
C SER A 44 -5.85 -8.84 7.25
N ILE A 45 -6.30 -9.65 6.29
CA ILE A 45 -7.61 -10.33 6.33
C ILE A 45 -7.66 -11.34 7.49
N ARG A 46 -6.69 -12.26 7.56
CA ARG A 46 -6.59 -13.30 8.61
C ARG A 46 -6.58 -12.66 9.99
N THR A 47 -5.78 -11.62 10.18
CA THR A 47 -5.72 -10.86 11.44
C THR A 47 -7.08 -10.25 11.77
N THR A 48 -7.70 -9.57 10.82
CA THR A 48 -9.02 -8.95 11.03
C THR A 48 -10.09 -9.97 11.39
N LEU A 49 -10.15 -11.11 10.70
CA LEU A 49 -11.11 -12.17 10.98
C LEU A 49 -10.92 -12.78 12.37
N ALA A 50 -9.67 -12.99 12.80
CA ALA A 50 -9.37 -13.52 14.12
C ALA A 50 -9.84 -12.59 15.26
N PHE A 51 -9.77 -11.27 15.07
CA PHE A 51 -10.22 -10.28 16.06
C PHE A 51 -11.67 -9.82 15.87
N LEU A 52 -12.35 -10.24 14.81
CA LEU A 52 -13.71 -9.80 14.47
C LEU A 52 -14.75 -10.02 15.58
N PRO A 53 -14.73 -11.13 16.36
CA PRO A 53 -15.62 -11.29 17.50
C PRO A 53 -15.43 -10.20 18.57
N LEU A 54 -14.18 -9.83 18.85
CA LEU A 54 -13.85 -8.77 19.83
C LEU A 54 -14.25 -7.40 19.31
N LEU A 55 -13.93 -7.11 18.05
CA LEU A 55 -14.28 -5.85 17.39
C LEU A 55 -15.80 -5.63 17.44
N ARG A 56 -16.61 -6.65 17.10
CA ARG A 56 -18.07 -6.57 17.19
C ARG A 56 -18.59 -6.40 18.63
N LYS A 57 -18.02 -7.15 19.58
CA LYS A 57 -18.42 -7.09 21.00
C LYS A 57 -18.19 -5.70 21.60
N TYR A 58 -17.04 -5.11 21.34
CA TYR A 58 -16.61 -3.84 21.94
C TYR A 58 -16.85 -2.63 21.03
N LYS A 59 -17.47 -2.81 19.86
CA LYS A 59 -17.69 -1.76 18.85
C LYS A 59 -16.38 -1.03 18.50
N GLY A 60 -15.31 -1.81 18.35
CA GLY A 60 -13.95 -1.32 18.16
C GLY A 60 -13.73 -0.69 16.77
N ARG A 61 -12.48 -0.34 16.49
CA ARG A 61 -12.05 0.31 15.26
C ARG A 61 -11.02 -0.52 14.51
N ILE A 62 -11.08 -0.52 13.19
CA ILE A 62 -10.11 -1.22 12.33
C ILE A 62 -9.45 -0.19 11.42
N VAL A 63 -8.12 -0.11 11.48
CA VAL A 63 -7.32 0.77 10.64
C VAL A 63 -6.48 -0.09 9.72
N PHE A 64 -6.54 0.16 8.42
CA PHE A 64 -5.72 -0.51 7.42
C PHE A 64 -4.69 0.44 6.81
N MET A 65 -3.47 -0.05 6.62
CA MET A 65 -2.42 0.65 5.91
C MET A 65 -2.44 0.31 4.41
N SER A 66 -2.94 1.26 3.62
CA SER A 66 -2.95 1.21 2.15
C SER A 66 -1.76 2.03 1.60
N SER A 67 -1.92 2.64 0.42
CA SER A 67 -1.01 3.59 -0.20
C SER A 67 -1.73 4.34 -1.32
N ILE A 68 -1.25 5.53 -1.69
CA ILE A 68 -1.70 6.20 -2.92
C ILE A 68 -1.42 5.38 -4.19
N ILE A 69 -0.49 4.43 -4.14
CA ILE A 69 -0.19 3.52 -5.26
C ILE A 69 -1.34 2.54 -5.55
N ALA A 70 -2.36 2.48 -4.67
CA ALA A 70 -3.59 1.75 -4.96
C ALA A 70 -4.37 2.34 -6.15
N TYR A 71 -4.05 3.57 -6.58
CA TYR A 71 -4.73 4.29 -7.66
C TYR A 71 -3.94 4.34 -8.97
N PHE A 72 -2.64 4.06 -8.95
CA PHE A 72 -1.77 4.12 -10.12
C PHE A 72 -0.49 3.30 -9.89
N THR A 73 0.23 2.94 -10.94
CA THR A 73 1.46 2.14 -10.85
C THR A 73 2.62 2.83 -11.57
N LEU A 74 3.81 2.85 -10.97
CA LEU A 74 5.07 3.29 -11.58
C LEU A 74 6.17 2.24 -11.33
N GLY A 75 6.17 1.16 -12.11
CA GLY A 75 7.21 0.10 -12.02
C GLY A 75 7.12 -0.83 -10.80
N ASN A 76 5.99 -0.85 -10.08
CA ASN A 76 5.78 -1.71 -8.91
C ASN A 76 4.37 -2.32 -8.93
N GLY A 77 4.08 -3.12 -9.95
CA GLY A 77 2.74 -3.67 -10.21
C GLY A 77 2.22 -4.52 -9.05
N ILE A 78 3.05 -5.39 -8.49
CA ILE A 78 2.65 -6.30 -7.40
C ILE A 78 2.23 -5.51 -6.16
N TYR A 79 3.02 -4.53 -5.74
CA TYR A 79 2.68 -3.73 -4.56
C TYR A 79 1.38 -2.95 -4.78
N SER A 80 1.26 -2.29 -5.93
CA SER A 80 0.08 -1.52 -6.34
C SER A 80 -1.18 -2.39 -6.36
N MET A 81 -1.08 -3.60 -6.93
CA MET A 81 -2.15 -4.60 -6.93
C MET A 81 -2.59 -4.97 -5.51
N THR A 82 -1.64 -5.31 -4.62
CA THR A 82 -1.99 -5.69 -3.24
C THR A 82 -2.62 -4.53 -2.46
N LYS A 83 -2.17 -3.28 -2.69
CA LYS A 83 -2.73 -2.08 -2.05
C LYS A 83 -4.11 -1.71 -2.61
N ALA A 84 -4.35 -1.90 -3.91
CA ALA A 84 -5.69 -1.77 -4.49
C ALA A 84 -6.65 -2.86 -3.97
N ALA A 85 -6.18 -4.10 -3.82
CA ALA A 85 -6.99 -5.20 -3.29
C ALA A 85 -7.44 -4.95 -1.85
N ILE A 86 -6.55 -4.46 -0.97
CA ILE A 86 -6.92 -4.17 0.42
C ILE A 86 -7.93 -3.02 0.51
N GLU A 87 -7.88 -2.00 -0.37
CA GLU A 87 -8.89 -0.93 -0.43
C GLU A 87 -10.30 -1.50 -0.67
N LYS A 88 -10.43 -2.42 -1.63
CA LYS A 88 -11.72 -3.05 -1.94
C LYS A 88 -12.21 -3.95 -0.82
N PHE A 89 -11.32 -4.71 -0.19
CA PHE A 89 -11.65 -5.45 1.02
C PHE A 89 -12.18 -4.53 2.13
N CYS A 90 -11.52 -3.39 2.35
CA CYS A 90 -11.93 -2.42 3.37
C CYS A 90 -13.31 -1.80 3.06
N ASP A 91 -13.63 -1.53 1.79
CA ASP A 91 -14.95 -1.03 1.41
C ASP A 91 -16.07 -2.02 1.75
N ALA A 92 -15.88 -3.29 1.41
CA ALA A 92 -16.84 -4.34 1.76
C ALA A 92 -16.99 -4.44 3.28
N LEU A 93 -15.87 -4.60 4.00
CA LEU A 93 -15.87 -4.74 5.45
C LEU A 93 -16.52 -3.54 6.15
N ARG A 94 -16.27 -2.31 5.68
CA ARG A 94 -16.88 -1.09 6.23
C ARG A 94 -18.41 -1.11 6.16
N LEU A 95 -18.98 -1.57 5.05
CA LEU A 95 -20.43 -1.66 4.88
C LEU A 95 -21.01 -2.77 5.78
N GLU A 96 -20.36 -3.93 5.82
CA GLU A 96 -20.79 -5.07 6.64
C GLU A 96 -20.73 -4.78 8.14
N MET A 97 -19.70 -4.05 8.58
CA MET A 97 -19.44 -3.74 9.98
C MET A 97 -20.30 -2.61 10.55
N LYS A 98 -20.90 -1.79 9.68
CA LYS A 98 -21.73 -0.64 10.08
C LYS A 98 -22.84 -1.02 11.07
N LYS A 99 -23.52 -2.15 10.86
CA LYS A 99 -24.61 -2.64 11.73
C LYS A 99 -24.15 -3.06 13.13
N PHE A 100 -22.84 -3.32 13.31
CA PHE A 100 -22.24 -3.66 14.60
C PHE A 100 -21.61 -2.45 15.30
N GLY A 101 -21.68 -1.25 14.71
CA GLY A 101 -21.03 -0.04 15.24
C GLY A 101 -19.50 -0.09 15.16
N VAL A 102 -18.92 -1.00 14.38
CA VAL A 102 -17.48 -1.10 14.16
C VAL A 102 -17.08 -0.17 13.02
N LEU A 103 -16.08 0.67 13.25
CA LEU A 103 -15.59 1.63 12.26
C LEU A 103 -14.39 1.05 11.52
N VAL A 104 -14.34 1.26 10.21
CA VAL A 104 -13.24 0.82 9.34
C VAL A 104 -12.66 2.05 8.65
N CYS A 105 -11.37 2.26 8.83
CA CYS A 105 -10.61 3.39 8.33
C CYS A 105 -9.41 2.91 7.52
N ILE A 106 -9.05 3.67 6.49
CA ILE A 106 -7.90 3.38 5.62
C ILE A 106 -6.96 4.58 5.66
N ILE A 107 -5.67 4.33 5.90
CA ILE A 107 -4.61 5.32 5.75
C ILE A 107 -3.96 5.09 4.39
N GLN A 108 -3.82 6.16 3.61
CA GLN A 108 -3.26 6.16 2.26
C GLN A 108 -2.03 7.09 2.21
N PRO A 109 -0.87 6.60 2.66
CA PRO A 109 0.36 7.39 2.58
C PRO A 109 0.82 7.58 1.13
N GLY A 110 1.41 8.75 0.88
CA GLY A 110 2.26 9.04 -0.27
C GLY A 110 3.63 8.38 -0.15
N ASN A 111 4.67 9.03 -0.68
CA ASN A 111 6.02 8.51 -0.61
C ASN A 111 6.68 8.76 0.75
N TYR A 112 6.73 7.71 1.59
CA TYR A 112 7.42 7.67 2.88
C TYR A 112 8.56 6.64 2.90
N ALA A 113 9.15 6.31 1.74
CA ALA A 113 10.19 5.30 1.66
C ALA A 113 11.40 5.62 2.56
N ARG A 114 11.77 6.91 2.67
CA ARG A 114 12.91 7.36 3.48
C ARG A 114 12.70 7.26 4.98
N SER A 115 11.47 7.42 5.47
CA SER A 115 11.17 7.28 6.91
C SER A 115 10.93 5.83 7.32
N THR A 116 10.32 5.03 6.45
CA THR A 116 9.89 3.66 6.78
C THR A 116 10.90 2.58 6.43
N LYS A 117 11.72 2.81 5.40
CA LYS A 117 12.60 1.80 4.78
C LYS A 117 11.86 0.54 4.32
N ILE A 118 10.54 0.62 4.09
CA ILE A 118 9.73 -0.50 3.57
C ILE A 118 10.23 -0.98 2.20
N GLN A 119 10.88 -0.07 1.47
CA GLN A 119 11.52 -0.32 0.20
C GLN A 119 12.94 0.28 0.25
N PRO A 120 13.99 -0.55 0.36
CA PRO A 120 15.36 -0.08 0.16
C PRO A 120 15.60 0.28 -1.32
N PRO A 121 16.63 1.10 -1.61
CA PRO A 121 17.12 1.28 -2.96
C PRO A 121 17.45 -0.08 -3.61
N VAL A 122 17.22 -0.19 -4.90
CA VAL A 122 17.43 -1.42 -5.66
C VAL A 122 18.73 -1.36 -6.46
N SER A 123 19.37 -2.52 -6.61
CA SER A 123 20.53 -2.70 -7.47
C SER A 123 20.09 -3.20 -8.84
N ALA A 124 20.46 -2.46 -9.89
CA ALA A 124 20.23 -2.89 -11.27
C ALA A 124 20.95 -4.22 -11.58
N GLU A 125 22.11 -4.44 -10.96
CA GLU A 125 22.89 -5.67 -11.14
C GLU A 125 22.20 -6.88 -10.50
N GLU A 126 21.62 -6.71 -9.31
CA GLU A 126 20.84 -7.77 -8.67
C GLU A 126 19.61 -8.13 -9.51
N ILE A 127 18.87 -7.12 -9.98
CA ILE A 127 17.72 -7.32 -10.88
C ILE A 127 18.15 -8.06 -12.14
N TRP A 128 19.21 -7.58 -12.81
CA TRP A 128 19.74 -8.18 -14.03
C TRP A 128 20.13 -9.66 -13.84
N ASN A 129 20.73 -10.00 -12.71
CA ASN A 129 21.14 -11.37 -12.41
C ASN A 129 19.96 -12.30 -12.11
N GLU A 130 18.82 -11.77 -11.65
CA GLU A 130 17.58 -12.53 -11.42
C GLU A 130 16.78 -12.79 -12.70
N LEU A 131 17.01 -12.02 -13.77
CA LEU A 131 16.31 -12.20 -15.05
C LEU A 131 16.75 -13.49 -15.77
N SER A 132 15.79 -14.14 -16.42
CA SER A 132 16.04 -15.24 -17.36
C SER A 132 16.80 -14.74 -18.59
N GLU A 133 17.41 -15.66 -19.36
CA GLU A 133 18.14 -15.30 -20.57
C GLU A 133 17.22 -14.67 -21.64
N GLU A 134 15.97 -15.13 -21.75
CA GLU A 134 14.96 -14.53 -22.63
C GLU A 134 14.67 -13.07 -22.24
N GLU A 135 14.49 -12.80 -20.95
CA GLU A 135 14.25 -11.43 -20.47
C GLU A 135 15.47 -10.53 -20.67
N LYS A 136 16.69 -11.05 -20.49
CA LYS A 136 17.93 -10.31 -20.74
C LYS A 136 18.05 -9.90 -22.21
N GLU A 137 17.65 -10.75 -23.14
CA GLU A 137 17.62 -10.44 -24.58
C GLU A 137 16.59 -9.35 -24.91
N VAL A 138 15.41 -9.39 -24.28
CA VAL A 138 14.34 -8.40 -24.51
C VAL A 138 14.67 -7.04 -23.90
N TYR A 139 15.08 -7.01 -22.64
CA TYR A 139 15.21 -5.77 -21.90
C TYR A 139 16.58 -5.11 -22.05
N ASN A 140 17.66 -5.87 -22.21
CA ASN A 140 19.05 -5.40 -22.09
C ASN A 140 19.41 -4.74 -20.73
N LYS A 141 20.71 -4.61 -20.48
CA LYS A 141 21.21 -4.20 -19.16
C LYS A 141 21.03 -2.70 -18.92
N GLU A 142 21.14 -1.90 -19.98
CA GLU A 142 20.99 -0.45 -19.95
C GLU A 142 19.58 -0.05 -19.54
N TYR A 143 18.56 -0.74 -20.07
CA TYR A 143 17.17 -0.52 -19.66
C TYR A 143 16.95 -0.83 -18.19
N VAL A 144 17.40 -1.99 -17.70
CA VAL A 144 17.26 -2.38 -16.29
C VAL A 144 17.93 -1.34 -15.38
N GLN A 145 19.09 -0.82 -15.79
CA GLN A 145 19.80 0.25 -15.09
C GLN A 145 18.99 1.55 -15.04
N GLU A 146 18.39 1.98 -16.16
CA GLU A 146 17.54 3.16 -16.24
C GLU A 146 16.32 3.04 -15.32
N ARG A 147 15.64 1.89 -15.37
CA ARG A 147 14.45 1.61 -14.54
C ARG A 147 14.79 1.58 -13.05
N ALA A 148 15.91 0.96 -12.67
CA ALA A 148 16.40 0.97 -11.29
C ALA A 148 16.74 2.40 -10.81
N ASN A 149 17.40 3.21 -11.64
CA ASN A 149 17.73 4.61 -11.34
C ASN A 149 16.47 5.45 -11.15
N PHE A 150 15.51 5.32 -12.05
CA PHE A 150 14.22 5.99 -11.97
C PHE A 150 13.51 5.69 -10.65
N PHE A 151 13.43 4.40 -10.28
CA PHE A 151 12.80 3.99 -9.02
C PHE A 151 13.54 4.52 -7.79
N ASN A 152 14.88 4.43 -7.79
CA ASN A 152 15.70 4.96 -6.70
C ASN A 152 15.54 6.49 -6.55
N ASN A 153 15.40 7.22 -7.66
CA ASN A 153 15.11 8.65 -7.63
C ASN A 153 13.77 8.93 -6.94
N ILE A 154 12.71 8.18 -7.29
CA ILE A 154 11.41 8.28 -6.62
C ILE A 154 11.58 8.04 -5.11
N LEU A 155 12.24 6.95 -4.69
CA LEU A 155 12.44 6.68 -3.26
C LEU A 155 13.16 7.83 -2.55
N SER A 156 14.14 8.47 -3.22
CA SER A 156 14.92 9.57 -2.65
C SER A 156 14.10 10.84 -2.36
N GLU A 157 13.01 11.05 -3.10
CA GLU A 157 12.07 12.18 -2.89
C GLU A 157 11.10 11.97 -1.72
N GLY A 158 11.11 10.78 -1.10
CA GLY A 158 10.22 10.42 -0.01
C GLY A 158 10.39 11.30 1.23
N SER A 159 9.33 11.43 2.01
CA SER A 159 9.38 12.13 3.29
C SER A 159 10.33 11.41 4.26
N THR A 160 11.15 12.19 4.96
CA THR A 160 12.01 11.71 6.06
C THR A 160 11.27 11.64 7.39
N ASN A 161 10.08 12.20 7.48
CA ASN A 161 9.25 12.21 8.69
C ASN A 161 7.95 11.44 8.43
N GLY A 162 7.67 10.43 9.25
CA GLY A 162 6.44 9.63 9.19
C GLY A 162 5.34 10.07 10.16
N ASN A 163 5.57 11.11 10.97
CA ASN A 163 4.66 11.48 12.07
C ASN A 163 3.24 11.78 11.58
N GLU A 164 3.08 12.44 10.44
CA GLU A 164 1.76 12.72 9.87
C GLU A 164 0.95 11.45 9.53
N VAL A 165 1.63 10.34 9.19
CA VAL A 165 0.98 9.03 9.00
C VAL A 165 0.58 8.45 10.35
N VAL A 166 1.44 8.57 11.35
CA VAL A 166 1.16 8.15 12.74
C VAL A 166 0.00 8.95 13.33
N ASP A 167 -0.02 10.26 13.16
CA ASP A 167 -1.09 11.14 13.61
C ASP A 167 -2.42 10.78 12.94
N ALA A 168 -2.40 10.43 11.64
CA ALA A 168 -3.59 9.95 10.95
C ALA A 168 -4.07 8.60 11.51
N MET A 169 -3.16 7.67 11.83
CA MET A 169 -3.50 6.40 12.50
C MET A 169 -4.10 6.65 13.89
N VAL A 170 -3.49 7.51 14.69
CA VAL A 170 -3.97 7.89 16.02
C VAL A 170 -5.34 8.54 15.92
N HIS A 171 -5.53 9.50 15.00
CA HIS A 171 -6.82 10.14 14.79
C HIS A 171 -7.89 9.14 14.35
N ALA A 172 -7.58 8.20 13.44
CA ALA A 172 -8.50 7.14 13.04
C ALA A 172 -8.91 6.25 14.22
N LEU A 173 -7.99 5.98 15.15
CA LEU A 173 -8.23 5.17 16.34
C LEU A 173 -8.91 5.92 17.48
N THR A 174 -8.80 7.24 17.60
CA THR A 174 -9.23 7.97 18.80
C THR A 174 -10.35 8.97 18.53
N SER A 175 -10.49 9.51 17.32
CA SER A 175 -11.52 10.50 17.00
C SER A 175 -12.95 9.97 17.23
N PRO A 176 -13.88 10.80 17.76
CA PRO A 176 -15.30 10.44 17.82
C PRO A 176 -15.94 10.26 16.42
N ALA A 177 -15.40 10.94 15.40
CA ALA A 177 -15.90 10.93 14.04
C ALA A 177 -14.74 10.76 13.04
N PRO A 178 -14.13 9.56 12.97
CA PRO A 178 -13.01 9.34 12.06
C PRO A 178 -13.49 9.32 10.61
N LYS A 179 -12.64 9.79 9.70
CA LYS A 179 -12.84 9.64 8.25
C LYS A 179 -12.73 8.17 7.86
N ALA A 180 -13.43 7.76 6.80
CA ALA A 180 -13.22 6.43 6.21
C ALA A 180 -11.85 6.30 5.54
N ARG A 181 -11.31 7.40 5.00
CA ARG A 181 -10.03 7.46 4.28
C ARG A 181 -9.20 8.66 4.70
N TYR A 182 -7.92 8.45 4.93
CA TYR A 182 -6.92 9.47 5.26
C TYR A 182 -5.81 9.45 4.22
N MET A 183 -5.89 10.36 3.25
CA MET A 183 -4.83 10.54 2.26
C MET A 183 -3.75 11.48 2.81
N VAL A 184 -2.65 10.86 3.24
CA VAL A 184 -1.50 11.55 3.84
C VAL A 184 -0.41 11.61 2.77
N ALA A 185 -0.46 12.63 1.93
CA ALA A 185 0.41 12.76 0.77
C ALA A 185 0.60 14.25 0.41
N LYS A 186 1.70 14.54 -0.30
CA LYS A 186 2.01 15.88 -0.85
C LYS A 186 0.94 16.29 -1.87
N LEU A 187 0.80 17.59 -2.12
CA LEU A 187 -0.21 18.10 -3.06
C LEU A 187 -0.05 17.49 -4.46
N LYS A 188 1.19 17.39 -4.98
CA LYS A 188 1.47 16.77 -6.29
C LYS A 188 0.98 15.32 -6.37
N GLU A 189 1.15 14.55 -5.30
CA GLU A 189 0.73 13.15 -5.22
C GLU A 189 -0.79 13.04 -5.15
N LYS A 190 -1.46 13.92 -4.38
CA LYS A 190 -2.92 13.99 -4.32
C LYS A 190 -3.55 14.33 -5.66
N LEU A 191 -2.94 15.26 -6.40
CA LEU A 191 -3.39 15.61 -7.75
C LEU A 191 -3.22 14.43 -8.71
N LEU A 192 -2.10 13.70 -8.64
CA LEU A 192 -1.90 12.49 -9.45
C LEU A 192 -2.95 11.42 -9.14
N VAL A 193 -3.24 11.17 -7.86
CA VAL A 193 -4.33 10.26 -7.45
C VAL A 193 -5.66 10.73 -8.01
N PHE A 194 -5.97 12.03 -7.92
CA PHE A 194 -7.23 12.58 -8.44
C PHE A 194 -7.37 12.33 -9.94
N VAL A 195 -6.30 12.56 -10.73
CA VAL A 195 -6.29 12.25 -12.16
C VAL A 195 -6.51 10.75 -12.39
N CYS A 196 -5.72 9.90 -11.74
CA CYS A 196 -5.77 8.45 -11.94
C CYS A 196 -7.04 7.77 -11.39
N ALA A 197 -7.76 8.42 -10.47
CA ALA A 197 -8.98 7.87 -9.89
C ALA A 197 -10.25 8.25 -10.68
N LEU A 198 -10.21 9.33 -11.46
CA LEU A 198 -11.43 9.93 -12.04
C LEU A 198 -11.39 10.09 -13.55
N PHE A 199 -10.21 10.15 -14.17
CA PHE A 199 -10.10 10.38 -15.61
C PHE A 199 -10.12 9.05 -16.38
N PRO A 200 -10.50 9.06 -17.67
CA PRO A 200 -10.44 7.88 -18.51
C PRO A 200 -9.02 7.31 -18.61
N THR A 201 -8.91 6.00 -18.79
CA THR A 201 -7.62 5.27 -18.90
C THR A 201 -6.65 5.91 -19.88
N VAL A 202 -7.11 6.39 -21.03
CA VAL A 202 -6.26 7.06 -22.03
C VAL A 202 -5.52 8.28 -21.46
N VAL A 203 -6.18 9.08 -20.61
CA VAL A 203 -5.57 10.24 -19.96
C VAL A 203 -4.57 9.79 -18.90
N MET A 204 -4.94 8.78 -18.10
CA MET A 204 -4.06 8.24 -17.07
C MET A 204 -2.78 7.67 -17.69
N ASP A 205 -2.92 6.81 -18.70
CA ASP A 205 -1.81 6.18 -19.41
C ASP A 205 -0.91 7.24 -20.05
N SER A 206 -1.48 8.28 -20.66
CA SER A 206 -0.69 9.39 -21.22
C SER A 206 0.16 10.10 -20.15
N VAL A 207 -0.42 10.38 -18.98
CA VAL A 207 0.29 11.04 -17.87
C VAL A 207 1.36 10.13 -17.28
N LEU A 208 1.04 8.85 -17.06
CA LEU A 208 1.97 7.88 -16.46
C LEU A 208 3.10 7.51 -17.42
N SER A 209 2.82 7.32 -18.71
CA SER A 209 3.84 7.08 -19.72
C SER A 209 4.80 8.25 -19.85
N TYR A 210 4.29 9.50 -19.82
CA TYR A 210 5.16 10.68 -19.80
C TYR A 210 6.06 10.71 -18.56
N ALA A 211 5.53 10.32 -17.39
CA ALA A 211 6.31 10.24 -16.16
C ALA A 211 7.31 9.08 -16.15
N LEU A 212 7.11 8.05 -16.97
CA LEU A 212 8.02 6.90 -17.10
C LEU A 212 9.13 7.14 -18.15
N SER A 213 8.94 8.11 -19.04
CA SER A 213 9.88 8.45 -20.13
C SER A 213 10.78 9.66 -19.83
N ASN A 214 10.59 10.33 -18.69
CA ASN A 214 11.35 11.50 -18.24
C ASN A 214 11.83 11.29 -16.81
#